data_AF-A0A845ZCW0-F1
#
_entry.id   AF-A0A845ZCW0-F1
#
_cell.length_a   1.000
_cell.length_b   1.000
_cell.length_c   1.000
_cell.angle_alpha   90.00
_cell.angle_beta   90.00
_cell.angle_gamma   90.00
#
_symmetry.space_group_name_H-M   'P 1'
#
loop_
_entity.id
_entity.type
_entity.pdbx_description
1 polymer ?
#
loop_
_entity_poly.entity_id
_entity_poly.type
_entity_poly.pdbx_seq_one_letter_code
_entity_poly.pdbx_strand_id
1 'polypeptide(L)' 'MSDFIPTGIQLSYLVAVSLFFVGLKNLGSPATARNGNLLASVGMLIAIVATLLEKEVLNYQMIL' A
#
# COMPACT_ATOMS: atom_id res chain seq x y z
N MET A 1 -18.30 -9.63 17.87
CA MET A 1 -17.20 -10.63 17.77
C MET A 1 -17.34 -11.34 16.43
N SER A 2 -16.94 -10.67 15.36
CA SER A 2 -17.00 -11.08 13.95
C SER A 2 -16.50 -9.81 13.26
N ASP A 3 -15.25 -9.72 12.82
CA ASP A 3 -14.80 -10.43 11.64
C ASP A 3 -13.35 -10.89 11.81
N PHE A 4 -13.16 -12.19 12.02
CA PHE A 4 -11.83 -12.80 11.92
C PHE A 4 -11.37 -12.90 10.46
N ILE A 5 -12.28 -12.71 9.50
CA ILE A 5 -11.98 -12.73 8.08
C ILE A 5 -11.56 -11.32 7.64
N PRO A 6 -10.28 -11.11 7.30
CA PRO A 6 -9.84 -9.81 6.83
C PRO A 6 -10.52 -9.45 5.52
N THR A 7 -10.93 -8.19 5.40
CA THR A 7 -11.53 -7.68 4.17
C THR A 7 -10.50 -7.62 3.05
N GLY A 8 -10.96 -7.57 1.80
CA GLY A 8 -10.06 -7.37 0.64
C GLY A 8 -9.20 -6.09 0.77
N ILE A 9 -9.73 -5.06 1.43
CA ILE A 9 -9.02 -3.80 1.72
C ILE A 9 -7.89 -4.05 2.74
N GLN A 10 -8.18 -4.76 3.83
CA GLN A 10 -7.16 -5.10 4.84
C GLN A 10 -6.04 -5.98 4.26
N LEU A 11 -6.39 -6.95 3.41
CA LEU A 11 -5.40 -7.74 2.68
C LEU A 11 -4.57 -6.88 1.72
N SER A 12 -5.17 -5.91 1.05
CA SER A 12 -4.47 -4.98 0.17
C SER A 12 -3.46 -4.13 0.93
N TYR A 13 -3.81 -3.66 2.13
CA TYR A 13 -2.87 -2.95 3.01
C TYR A 13 -1.71 -3.84 3.48
N LEU A 14 -1.96 -5.11 3.80
CA LEU A 14 -0.91 -6.06 4.16
C LEU A 14 0.07 -6.30 2.99
N VAL A 15 -0.44 -6.45 1.78
CA VAL A 15 0.38 -6.57 0.56
C VAL A 15 1.19 -5.30 0.33
N ALA A 16 0.57 -4.12 0.42
CA ALA A 16 1.24 -2.84 0.25
C ALA A 16 2.39 -2.66 1.27
N VAL A 17 2.16 -2.96 2.55
CA VAL A 17 3.20 -2.84 3.59
C VAL A 17 4.36 -3.82 3.34
N SER A 18 4.06 -5.03 2.87
CA SER A 18 5.07 -6.03 2.53
C SER A 18 5.95 -5.55 1.37
N LEU A 19 5.34 -4.96 0.34
CA LEU A 19 6.07 -4.35 -0.78
C LEU A 19 6.93 -3.17 -0.32
N PHE A 20 6.45 -2.34 0.60
CA PHE A 20 7.24 -1.26 1.17
C PHE A 20 8.46 -1.76 1.94
N PHE A 21 8.33 -2.82 2.73
CA PHE A 21 9.49 -3.40 3.44
C PHE A 21 10.58 -3.88 2.48
N VAL A 22 10.20 -4.57 1.41
CA VAL A 22 11.18 -5.00 0.39
C VAL A 22 11.72 -3.80 -0.40
N GLY A 23 10.87 -2.84 -0.76
CA GLY A 23 11.25 -1.62 -1.47
C GLY A 23 12.27 -0.80 -0.70
N LEU A 24 12.01 -0.52 0.58
CA LEU A 24 12.91 0.20 1.49
C LEU A 24 14.24 -0.52 1.69
N LYS A 25 14.21 -1.86 1.83
CA LYS A 25 15.45 -2.66 1.88
C LYS A 25 16.30 -2.47 0.62
N ASN A 26 15.68 -2.48 -0.56
CA ASN A 26 16.37 -2.31 -1.84
C ASN A 26 16.86 -0.86 -2.06
N LEU A 27 16.22 0.13 -1.42
CA LEU A 27 16.69 1.52 -1.45
C LEU A 27 17.99 1.74 -0.65
N GLY A 28 18.39 0.79 0.20
CA GLY A 28 19.63 0.86 0.97
C GLY A 28 20.93 0.74 0.16
N SER A 29 20.87 0.44 -1.14
CA SER A 29 22.05 0.41 -2.03
C SER A 29 21.74 1.06 -3.38
N PRO A 30 22.65 1.88 -3.96
CA PRO A 30 22.46 2.47 -5.28
C PRO A 30 22.19 1.46 -6.39
N ALA A 31 22.80 0.26 -6.29
CA ALA A 31 22.64 -0.80 -7.28
C ALA A 31 21.20 -1.35 -7.36
N THR A 32 20.48 -1.37 -6.23
CA THR A 32 19.11 -1.89 -6.13
C THR A 32 18.05 -0.80 -5.99
N ALA A 33 18.46 0.47 -5.83
CA ALA A 33 17.58 1.58 -5.50
C ALA A 33 16.45 1.79 -6.52
N ARG A 34 16.72 1.65 -7.82
CA ARG A 34 15.70 1.80 -8.87
C ARG A 34 14.58 0.76 -8.73
N ASN A 35 14.93 -0.50 -8.47
CA ASN A 35 13.96 -1.57 -8.23
C ASN A 35 13.24 -1.38 -6.88
N GLY A 36 13.95 -0.89 -5.86
CA GLY A 36 13.34 -0.56 -4.57
C GLY A 36 12.25 0.50 -4.70
N ASN A 37 12.52 1.57 -5.46
CA ASN A 37 11.55 2.61 -5.73
C ASN A 37 10.33 2.08 -6.51
N LEU A 38 10.55 1.19 -7.49
CA LEU A 38 9.45 0.57 -8.25
C LEU A 38 8.53 -0.25 -7.32
N LEU A 39 9.10 -1.10 -6.46
CA LEU A 39 8.33 -1.91 -5.52
C LEU A 39 7.53 -1.04 -4.54
N ALA A 40 8.16 0.01 -4.00
CA ALA A 40 7.49 0.96 -3.11
C ALA A 40 6.36 1.72 -3.83
N SER A 41 6.57 2.12 -5.09
CA SER A 41 5.55 2.82 -5.89
C SER A 41 4.35 1.93 -6.19
N VAL A 42 4.56 0.64 -6.47
CA VAL A 42 3.48 -0.35 -6.64
C VAL A 42 2.72 -0.54 -5.32
N GLY A 43 3.43 -0.65 -4.19
CA GLY A 43 2.81 -0.70 -2.87
C GLY A 43 1.95 0.54 -2.58
N MET A 44 2.45 1.73 -2.92
CA MET A 44 1.70 2.98 -2.79
C MET A 44 0.44 2.99 -3.66
N LEU A 45 0.52 2.55 -4.91
CA LEU A 45 -0.64 2.48 -5.80
C LEU A 45 -1.74 1.56 -5.24
N ILE A 46 -1.36 0.38 -4.75
CA ILE A 46 -2.30 -0.57 -4.12
C ILE A 46 -2.99 0.07 -2.92
N ALA A 47 -2.22 0.73 -2.05
CA ALA A 47 -2.77 1.40 -0.86
C ALA A 47 -3.76 2.51 -1.24
N ILE A 48 -3.41 3.38 -2.20
CA ILE A 48 -4.30 4.46 -2.68
C ILE A 48 -5.61 3.88 -3.21
N VAL A 49 -5.54 2.87 -4.09
CA VAL A 49 -6.75 2.25 -4.66
C VAL A 49 -7.61 1.61 -3.58
N ALA A 50 -7.01 0.90 -2.62
CA ALA A 50 -7.74 0.31 -1.50
C ALA A 50 -8.41 1.38 -0.63
N THR A 51 -7.70 2.46 -0.30
CA THR A 51 -8.23 3.59 0.47
C THR A 51 -9.35 4.30 -0.27
N LEU A 52 -9.26 4.52 -1.58
CA LEU A 52 -10.34 5.11 -2.38
C LEU A 52 -11.59 4.24 -2.49
N LEU A 53 -11.48 2.93 -2.28
CA LEU A 53 -12.63 2.02 -2.24
C LEU A 53 -13.26 1.93 -0.84
N GLU A 54 -12.54 2.38 0.19
CA GLU A 54 -12.98 2.36 1.59
C GLU A 54 -13.93 3.53 1.89
N LYS A 55 -15.23 3.30 1.67
CA LYS A 55 -16.28 4.35 1.75
C LYS A 55 -16.44 5.00 3.12
N GLU A 56 -16.04 4.34 4.21
CA GLU A 56 -16.26 4.87 5.56
C GLU A 56 -15.30 6.01 5.94
N VAL A 57 -14.17 6.15 5.24
CA VAL A 57 -13.09 7.08 5.62
C VAL A 57 -13.01 8.30 4.69
N LEU A 58 -13.72 8.29 3.55
CA LEU A 58 -13.48 9.27 2.48
C LEU A 58 -14.48 10.44 2.47
N ASN A 59 -13.94 11.65 2.58
CA ASN A 59 -14.56 12.86 2.05
C ASN A 59 -13.82 13.27 0.76
N TYR A 60 -14.38 12.94 -0.39
CA TYR A 60 -13.75 13.19 -1.69
C TYR A 60 -13.51 14.69 -1.98
N GLN A 61 -14.27 15.61 -1.38
CA GLN A 61 -14.01 17.05 -1.53
C GLN A 61 -12.71 17.51 -0.87
N MET A 62 -12.19 16.80 0.13
CA MET A 62 -10.88 17.11 0.73
C MET A 62 -9.71 16.49 -0.04
N ILE A 63 -9.97 15.53 -0.93
CA ILE A 63 -8.94 14.79 -1.66
C ILE A 63 -8.56 15.49 -2.97
N LEU A 64 -9.51 16.22 -3.57
CA LEU A 64 -9.34 17.05 -4.77
C LEU A 64 -8.88 18.46 -4.40
#